data_AF-A0A4Q6CK79-F1
#
_entry.id   AF-A0A4Q6CK79-F1
#
_cell.length_a   1.000
_cell.length_b   1.000
_cell.length_c   1.000
_cell.angle_alpha   90.00
_cell.angle_beta   90.00
_cell.angle_gamma   90.00
#
_symmetry.space_group_name_H-M   'P 1'
#
loop_
_entity.id
_entity.type
_entity.pdbx_description
1 polymer ?
#
loop_
_entity_poly.entity_id
_entity_poly.type
_entity_poly.pdbx_seq_one_letter_code
_entity_poly.pdbx_strand_id
1 'polypeptide(L)' 'MTSHKKFWVVGIGASAGGLEALTQFVAALPAESNACYVVAQHLAPHAKSMMVELIARQSPITVDVVTTE' A
#
# COMPACT_ATOMS: atom_id res chain seq x y z
N MET A 1 27.15 -11.03 15.69
CA MET A 1 25.78 -10.90 16.26
C MET A 1 24.91 -10.22 15.23
N THR A 2 24.13 -10.98 14.45
CA THR A 2 23.16 -10.42 13.50
C THR A 2 21.92 -9.98 14.28
N SER A 3 21.73 -8.68 14.44
CA SER A 3 20.48 -8.13 14.95
C SER A 3 19.37 -8.48 13.98
N HIS A 4 18.43 -9.33 14.38
CA HIS A 4 17.22 -9.59 13.59
C HIS A 4 16.40 -8.31 13.55
N LYS A 5 16.48 -7.58 12.43
CA LYS A 5 15.67 -6.39 12.18
C LYS A 5 14.20 -6.83 12.18
N LYS A 6 13.41 -6.38 13.17
CA LYS A 6 11.98 -6.72 13.28
C LYS A 6 11.24 -6.29 12.01
N PHE A 7 10.64 -7.24 11.30
CA PHE A 7 9.81 -6.99 10.13
C PHE A 7 8.37 -6.71 10.55
N TRP A 8 7.76 -5.66 10.02
CA TRP A 8 6.41 -5.24 10.39
C TRP A 8 5.39 -5.55 9.30
N VAL A 9 4.15 -5.84 9.72
CA VAL A 9 3.00 -5.87 8.82
C VAL A 9 2.04 -4.77 9.28
N VAL A 10 1.69 -3.87 8.38
CA VAL A 10 0.88 -2.69 8.66
C VAL A 10 -0.41 -2.78 7.87
N GLY A 11 -1.55 -2.89 8.56
CA GLY A 11 -2.88 -2.84 7.95
C GLY A 11 -3.40 -1.42 7.87
N ILE A 12 -3.91 -1.03 6.69
CA ILE A 12 -4.45 0.31 6.42
C ILE A 12 -5.87 0.16 5.88
N GLY A 13 -6.85 0.79 6.55
CA GLY A 13 -8.24 0.87 6.08
C GLY A 13 -8.55 2.26 5.52
N ALA A 14 -9.22 2.32 4.36
CA ALA A 14 -9.58 3.58 3.72
C ALA A 14 -10.93 3.50 2.98
N SER A 15 -11.55 4.66 2.74
CA SER A 15 -12.85 4.78 2.05
C SER A 15 -12.89 6.08 1.21
N ALA A 16 -13.85 6.98 1.44
CA ALA A 16 -13.92 8.25 0.71
C ALA A 16 -12.62 9.07 0.87
N GLY A 17 -12.08 9.59 -0.24
CA GLY A 17 -10.80 10.31 -0.24
C GLY A 17 -9.55 9.44 -0.06
N GLY A 18 -9.70 8.10 0.05
CA GLY A 18 -8.59 7.20 0.34
C GLY A 18 -7.46 7.24 -0.69
N LEU A 19 -7.77 7.45 -1.97
CA LEU A 19 -6.76 7.51 -3.03
C LEU A 19 -5.73 8.62 -2.79
N GLU A 20 -6.17 9.83 -2.46
CA GLU A 20 -5.26 10.97 -2.23
C GLU A 20 -4.40 10.73 -0.99
N ALA A 21 -5.02 10.29 0.11
CA ALA A 21 -4.33 9.99 1.35
C ALA A 21 -3.29 8.87 1.19
N LEU A 22 -3.65 7.78 0.50
CA LEU A 22 -2.76 6.65 0.22
C LEU A 22 -1.61 7.08 -0.68
N THR A 23 -1.88 7.92 -1.67
CA THR A 23 -0.86 8.45 -2.59
C THR A 23 0.19 9.27 -1.85
N GLN A 24 -0.23 10.20 -0.98
CA GLN A 24 0.68 11.00 -0.15
C GLN A 24 1.45 10.12 0.83
N PHE A 25 0.78 9.12 1.41
CA PHE A 25 1.41 8.17 2.33
C PHE A 25 2.51 7.36 1.65
N VAL A 26 2.23 6.72 0.51
CA VAL A 26 3.23 5.86 -0.17
C VAL A 26 4.42 6.67 -0.70
N ALA A 27 4.19 7.90 -1.14
CA ALA A 27 5.26 8.79 -1.62
C ALA A 27 6.26 9.16 -0.52
N ALA A 28 5.83 9.13 0.74
CA ALA A 28 6.68 9.40 1.90
C ALA A 28 7.39 8.15 2.46
N LEU A 29 7.10 6.95 1.93
CA LEU A 29 7.74 5.73 2.41
C LEU A 29 9.21 5.66 1.98
N PRO A 30 10.10 5.11 2.82
CA PRO A 30 11.44 4.76 2.38
C PRO A 30 11.38 3.50 1.51
N ALA A 31 12.27 3.41 0.51
CA ALA A 31 12.44 2.21 -0.32
C ALA A 31 12.79 0.96 0.52
N GLU A 32 13.46 1.16 1.67
CA GLU A 32 13.81 0.10 2.62
C GLU A 32 13.03 0.25 3.95
N SER A 33 11.71 0.12 3.89
CA SER A 33 10.81 0.28 5.06
C SER A 33 10.91 -0.83 6.11
N ASN A 34 11.45 -2.00 5.76
CA ASN A 34 11.39 -3.22 6.57
C ASN A 34 9.96 -3.55 7.05
N ALA A 35 8.97 -3.23 6.22
CA ALA A 35 7.56 -3.44 6.49
C ALA A 35 6.79 -3.83 5.22
N CYS A 36 5.78 -4.67 5.38
CA CYS A 36 4.74 -4.91 4.39
C CYS A 36 3.49 -4.07 4.75
N TYR A 37 2.91 -3.41 3.76
CA TYR A 37 1.69 -2.62 3.91
C TYR A 37 0.54 -3.31 3.20
N VAL A 38 -0.56 -3.57 3.92
CA VAL A 38 -1.78 -4.17 3.40
C VAL A 38 -2.89 -3.14 3.43
N VAL A 39 -3.39 -2.75 2.27
CA VAL A 39 -4.40 -1.70 2.12
C VAL A 39 -5.76 -2.32 1.81
N ALA A 40 -6.73 -2.11 2.68
CA ALA A 40 -8.14 -2.42 2.48
C ALA A 40 -8.90 -1.13 2.17
N GLN A 41 -9.12 -0.87 0.87
CA GLN A 41 -9.90 0.26 0.40
C GLN A 41 -11.35 -0.17 0.14
N HIS A 42 -12.31 0.53 0.73
CA HIS A 42 -13.72 0.39 0.38
C HIS A 42 -13.95 0.97 -1.03
N LEU A 43 -14.26 0.10 -1.98
CA LEU A 43 -14.54 0.41 -3.39
C LEU A 43 -15.94 -0.05 -3.78
N ALA A 44 -16.53 0.63 -4.76
CA ALA A 44 -17.77 0.16 -5.37
C ALA A 44 -17.53 -1.17 -6.13
N PRO A 45 -18.44 -2.15 -6.02
CA PRO A 45 -18.22 -3.53 -6.47
C PRO A 45 -18.07 -3.73 -7.99
N HIS A 46 -18.35 -2.70 -8.80
CA HIS A 46 -18.39 -2.79 -10.27
C HIS A 46 -17.34 -1.96 -11.00
N ALA A 47 -16.49 -1.22 -10.28
CA ALA A 47 -15.44 -0.42 -10.90
C ALA A 47 -14.11 -1.18 -10.89
N LYS A 48 -13.52 -1.41 -12.08
CA LYS A 48 -12.10 -1.74 -12.16
C LYS A 48 -11.32 -0.57 -11.55
N SER A 49 -10.62 -0.83 -10.46
CA SER A 49 -9.89 0.22 -9.75
C SER A 49 -8.53 0.44 -10.41
N MET A 50 -8.27 1.68 -10.82
CA MET A 50 -6.92 2.12 -11.23
C MET A 50 -6.01 2.41 -10.02
N MET A 51 -6.48 2.13 -8.80
CA MET A 51 -5.80 2.54 -7.57
C MET A 51 -4.39 1.99 -7.45
N VAL A 52 -4.17 0.72 -7.79
CA VAL A 52 -2.81 0.14 -7.75
C VAL A 52 -1.87 0.87 -8.71
N GLU A 53 -2.30 1.12 -9.94
CA GLU A 53 -1.47 1.84 -10.92
C GLU A 53 -1.16 3.28 -10.47
N LEU A 54 -2.16 3.98 -9.94
CA LEU A 54 -2.00 5.36 -9.47
C LEU A 54 -1.08 5.46 -8.25
N ILE A 55 -1.22 4.55 -7.29
CA ILE A 55 -0.38 4.50 -6.08
C ILE A 55 1.04 4.04 -6.45
N ALA A 56 1.20 3.02 -7.31
CA ALA A 56 2.49 2.51 -7.73
C ALA A 56 3.37 3.58 -8.38
N ARG A 57 2.79 4.47 -9.19
CA ARG A 57 3.51 5.59 -9.83
C ARG A 57 4.16 6.56 -8.85
N GLN A 58 3.66 6.65 -7.62
CA GLN A 58 4.20 7.53 -6.59
C GLN A 58 4.94 6.77 -5.47
N SER A 59 4.94 5.44 -5.52
CA SER A 59 5.53 4.60 -4.48
C SER A 59 6.98 4.25 -4.81
N PRO A 60 7.91 4.36 -3.84
CA PRO A 60 9.28 3.85 -3.98
C PRO A 60 9.40 2.35 -3.75
N ILE A 61 8.31 1.69 -3.31
CA ILE A 61 8.21 0.24 -3.13
C ILE A 61 7.18 -0.33 -4.10
N THR A 62 7.29 -1.61 -4.44
CA THR A 62 6.33 -2.31 -5.31
C THR A 62 4.93 -2.31 -4.71
N VAL A 63 3.92 -2.06 -5.56
CA VAL A 63 2.51 -2.07 -5.17
C VAL A 63 1.76 -2.99 -6.11
N ASP A 64 1.09 -4.00 -5.55
CA ASP A 64 0.36 -5.02 -6.30
C ASP A 64 -1.03 -5.27 -5.71
N VAL A 65 -1.91 -5.85 -6.53
CA VAL A 65 -3.20 -6.37 -6.07
C VAL A 65 -2.95 -7.66 -5.29
N VAL A 66 -3.51 -7.76 -4.08
CA VAL A 66 -3.49 -9.01 -3.31
C VAL A 66 -4.39 -10.04 -4.01
N THR A 67 -3.81 -11.17 -4.41
CA THR A 67 -4.51 -12.34 -4.96
C THR A 67 -4.52 -13.47 -3.94
N THR A 68 -5.46 -14.41 -4.10
CA THR A 68 -5.60 -15.59 -3.21
C THR A 68 -5.22 -16.90 -3.90
N GLU A 69 -4.43 -16.83 -4.99
CA GLU A 69 -3.95 -18.01 -5.72
C GLU A 69 -2.75 -18.67 -5.03
#